data_AF-A0A0H4I4J7-F1
#
_entry.id   AF-A0A0H4I4J7-F1
#
_cell.length_a   1.000
_cell.length_b   1.000
_cell.length_c   1.000
_cell.angle_alpha   90.00
_cell.angle_beta   90.00
_cell.angle_gamma   90.00
#
_symmetry.space_group_name_H-M   'P 1'
#
loop_
_entity.id
_entity.type
_entity.pdbx_description
1 polymer ?
#
loop_
_entity_poly.entity_id
_entity_poly.type
_entity_poly.pdbx_seq_one_letter_code
_entity_poly.pdbx_strand_id
1 'polypeptide(L)'
;MRRAVNDLLGAYDKLIMDPVHGAIPLYRHEIEVIDHPLFQRLRNICQNDILSLVFPGATHSRFLHSIGVMHVGTRMFRAMIDAYLRERQLSEQTDLNLSQLDAIDYLAKTIRLGCLLHDSGHSSFSHQFTQARHIRELMSRPGRFEDLWADVDFRQYHPQPPEELEHEHYSVRVAHDVLSAIDLAAAGLNAVDVIGIMETTEVKPSPTFCKHAVTFWEFIAGADAHGGAIVENDIPGMVMNLLSSIVSGEIDADRADYMLRDGFHSSVTIGGFNLDHLLSNLRFGWNPHEPWLGLAITQKGLGALEDFVYSRYQMYRKVYAHKTALGFDWLLREAINEVLDDEESFHWIDTCLSNMQWFAELTDNFFWEAFRKVARRQPESFSFCIVNRVKLQHLDTREDLNPDAIAQHSHWLAGQLALNPANVVTCSMYTRFSNIQDNFNGIKVLMRNPVNRRRSLQKITDVSAFFSKFGDGIITHFYTRPFTPAPIHR
;
A
#
# COMPACT_ATOMS: atom_id res chain seq x y z
N MET A 1 22.73 18.30 14.80
CA MET A 1 24.08 17.68 14.84
C MET A 1 24.19 16.53 15.85
N ARG A 2 24.00 16.73 17.17
CA ARG A 2 23.97 15.60 18.14
C ARG A 2 22.78 14.63 17.93
N ARG A 3 21.63 15.12 17.48
CA ARG A 3 20.43 14.28 17.21
C ARG A 3 20.59 13.33 16.02
N ALA A 4 21.08 13.79 14.87
CA ALA A 4 21.31 12.94 13.70
C ALA A 4 22.23 11.74 14.01
N VAL A 5 23.33 11.98 14.75
CA VAL A 5 24.22 10.89 15.19
C VAL A 5 23.51 9.97 16.18
N ASN A 6 22.72 10.50 17.11
CA ASN A 6 21.96 9.68 18.07
C ASN A 6 20.89 8.81 17.38
N ASP A 7 20.13 9.37 16.43
CA ASP A 7 19.12 8.65 15.65
C ASP A 7 19.79 7.52 14.83
N LEU A 8 20.93 7.82 14.20
CA LEU A 8 21.72 6.86 13.42
C LEU A 8 22.37 5.77 14.29
N LEU A 9 22.71 6.10 15.55
CA LEU A 9 23.17 5.16 16.58
C LEU A 9 22.03 4.42 17.29
N GLY A 10 20.78 4.64 16.89
CA GLY A 10 19.61 3.92 17.41
C GLY A 10 19.09 4.43 18.76
N ALA A 11 19.35 5.68 19.12
CA ALA A 11 18.70 6.32 20.26
C ALA A 11 17.26 6.68 19.89
N TYR A 12 16.32 5.80 20.23
CA TYR A 12 14.88 6.02 20.04
C TYR A 12 14.24 6.65 21.29
N ASP A 13 13.14 7.38 21.08
CA ASP A 13 12.39 8.03 22.16
C ASP A 13 11.31 7.10 22.74
N LYS A 14 10.75 6.22 21.91
CA LYS A 14 9.69 5.29 22.29
C LYS A 14 9.83 3.98 21.53
N LEU A 15 9.23 2.94 22.08
CA LEU A 15 9.15 1.63 21.47
C LEU A 15 7.70 1.17 21.41
N ILE A 16 7.28 0.64 20.25
CA ILE A 16 5.99 -0.04 20.07
C ILE A 16 6.24 -1.53 19.91
N MET A 17 5.47 -2.33 20.65
CA MET A 17 5.47 -3.79 20.48
C MET A 17 4.49 -4.17 19.38
N ASP A 18 5.02 -4.78 18.32
CA ASP A 18 4.26 -5.32 17.20
C ASP A 18 4.37 -6.85 17.18
N PRO A 19 3.27 -7.60 17.00
CA PRO A 19 3.30 -9.06 17.04
C PRO A 19 4.01 -9.71 15.85
N VAL A 20 4.16 -9.01 14.73
CA VAL A 20 4.78 -9.52 13.49
C VAL A 20 6.27 -9.20 13.49
N HIS A 21 6.64 -7.96 13.81
CA HIS A 21 8.01 -7.45 13.70
C HIS A 21 8.73 -7.29 15.03
N GLY A 22 8.05 -7.54 16.15
CA GLY A 22 8.61 -7.37 17.48
C GLY A 22 8.70 -5.91 17.89
N ALA A 23 9.86 -5.50 18.39
CA ALA A 23 10.05 -4.20 19.01
C ALA A 23 10.41 -3.13 17.96
N ILE A 24 9.50 -2.18 17.70
CA ILE A 24 9.67 -1.13 16.68
C ILE A 24 10.08 0.19 17.35
N PRO A 25 11.29 0.72 17.08
CA PRO A 25 11.73 2.00 17.61
C PRO A 25 11.08 3.18 16.89
N LEU A 26 10.72 4.20 17.65
CA LEU A 26 10.15 5.46 17.19
C LEU A 26 11.02 6.66 17.63
N TYR A 27 11.20 7.60 16.72
CA TYR A 27 11.80 8.89 16.99
C TYR A 27 10.73 9.94 17.28
N ARG A 28 11.11 11.02 17.97
CA ARG A 28 10.19 12.09 18.40
C ARG A 28 9.23 12.58 17.31
N HIS A 29 9.73 12.91 16.12
CA HIS A 29 8.90 13.43 15.03
C HIS A 29 7.88 12.39 14.53
N GLU A 30 8.21 11.09 14.60
CA GLU A 30 7.29 10.01 14.24
C GLU A 30 6.23 9.82 15.32
N ILE A 31 6.56 10.01 16.59
CA ILE A 31 5.59 10.01 17.69
C ILE A 31 4.58 11.15 17.49
N GLU A 32 5.04 12.34 17.11
CA GLU A 32 4.18 13.48 16.82
C GLU A 32 3.23 13.19 15.62
N VAL A 33 3.72 12.53 14.55
CA VAL A 33 2.86 12.03 13.46
C VAL A 33 1.85 11.00 13.96
N ILE A 34 2.31 10.01 14.73
CA ILE A 34 1.47 8.90 15.22
C ILE A 34 0.37 9.41 16.14
N ASP A 35 0.66 10.39 16.99
CA ASP A 35 -0.29 10.95 17.96
C ASP A 35 -1.30 11.92 17.31
N HIS A 36 -1.11 12.29 16.03
CA HIS A 36 -2.05 13.14 15.31
C HIS A 36 -3.42 12.46 15.11
N PRO A 37 -4.57 13.16 15.28
CA PRO A 37 -5.91 12.58 15.15
C PRO A 37 -6.16 11.84 13.83
N LEU A 38 -5.74 12.42 12.70
CA LEU A 38 -5.84 11.79 11.37
C LEU A 38 -5.14 10.43 11.30
N PHE A 39 -4.03 10.25 12.02
CA PHE A 39 -3.31 8.98 12.08
C PHE A 39 -3.92 8.03 13.12
N GLN A 40 -4.31 8.54 14.30
CA GLN A 40 -4.97 7.74 15.35
C GLN A 40 -6.29 7.12 14.87
N ARG A 41 -6.99 7.78 13.93
CA ARG A 41 -8.18 7.23 13.26
C ARG A 41 -7.97 5.81 12.74
N LEU A 42 -6.79 5.53 12.19
CA LEU A 42 -6.45 4.24 11.57
C LEU A 42 -6.55 3.04 12.54
N ARG A 43 -6.63 3.28 13.86
CA ARG A 43 -6.88 2.22 14.86
C ARG A 43 -8.26 1.60 14.72
N ASN A 44 -9.21 2.37 14.19
CA ASN A 44 -10.61 1.98 14.04
C ASN A 44 -10.96 1.66 12.58
N ILE A 45 -9.95 1.38 11.75
CA ILE A 45 -10.10 0.94 10.37
C ILE A 45 -9.36 -0.38 10.23
N CYS A 46 -10.10 -1.46 9.96
CA CYS A 46 -9.53 -2.78 9.78
C CYS A 46 -8.75 -2.85 8.46
N GLN A 47 -7.60 -3.53 8.45
CA GLN A 47 -6.77 -3.69 7.25
C GLN A 47 -7.52 -4.39 6.12
N ASN A 48 -8.20 -5.50 6.45
CA ASN A 48 -8.88 -6.38 5.51
C ASN A 48 -10.40 -6.28 5.65
N ASP A 49 -10.93 -5.07 5.72
CA ASP A 49 -12.37 -4.80 5.71
C ASP A 49 -13.12 -5.60 6.80
N ILE A 50 -13.94 -6.57 6.39
CA ILE A 50 -14.70 -7.47 7.27
C ILE A 50 -14.24 -8.93 7.16
N LEU A 51 -12.98 -9.15 6.75
CA LEU A 51 -12.36 -10.47 6.64
C LEU A 51 -12.44 -11.26 7.96
N SER A 52 -12.48 -10.56 9.10
CA SER A 52 -12.72 -11.13 10.43
C SER A 52 -14.00 -11.97 10.54
N LEU A 53 -15.01 -11.72 9.71
CA LEU A 53 -16.21 -12.56 9.64
C LEU A 53 -15.92 -13.95 9.06
N VAL A 54 -14.81 -14.13 8.34
CA VAL A 54 -14.35 -15.41 7.79
C VAL A 54 -13.17 -15.96 8.58
N PHE A 55 -12.17 -15.13 8.84
CA PHE A 55 -10.94 -15.45 9.58
C PHE A 55 -10.93 -14.64 10.89
N PRO A 56 -11.45 -15.16 12.01
CA PRO A 56 -11.71 -14.37 13.22
C PRO A 56 -10.50 -13.64 13.82
N GLY A 57 -9.28 -14.08 13.52
CA GLY A 57 -8.05 -13.40 13.97
C GLY A 57 -7.64 -12.20 13.11
N ALA A 58 -8.21 -12.02 11.91
CA ALA A 58 -7.91 -10.92 10.99
C ALA A 58 -8.58 -9.61 11.43
N THR A 59 -8.22 -9.15 12.63
CA THR A 59 -8.76 -7.95 13.29
C THR A 59 -7.75 -6.82 13.40
N HIS A 60 -6.59 -6.95 12.74
CA HIS A 60 -5.55 -5.92 12.78
C HIS A 60 -5.98 -4.67 12.01
N SER A 61 -5.59 -3.53 12.57
CA SER A 61 -5.94 -2.20 12.05
C SER A 61 -4.87 -1.66 11.11
N ARG A 62 -5.26 -0.74 10.22
CA ARG A 62 -4.33 0.02 9.36
C ARG A 62 -3.25 0.75 10.15
N PHE A 63 -3.54 1.17 11.38
CA PHE A 63 -2.55 1.78 12.28
C PHE A 63 -1.31 0.89 12.50
N LEU A 64 -1.51 -0.40 12.76
CA LEU A 64 -0.39 -1.34 12.99
C LEU A 64 0.34 -1.65 11.68
N HIS A 65 -0.41 -1.77 10.59
CA HIS A 65 0.15 -1.94 9.26
C HIS A 65 1.07 -0.77 8.89
N SER A 66 0.61 0.49 8.97
CA SER A 66 1.43 1.67 8.68
C SER A 66 2.74 1.74 9.49
N ILE A 67 2.70 1.39 10.79
CA ILE A 67 3.91 1.31 11.63
C ILE A 67 4.83 0.18 11.18
N GLY A 68 4.25 -0.97 10.80
CA GLY A 68 4.96 -2.09 10.22
C GLY A 68 5.63 -1.76 8.90
N VAL A 69 4.94 -1.08 7.98
CA VAL A 69 5.49 -0.61 6.70
C VAL A 69 6.65 0.36 6.92
N MET A 70 6.52 1.32 7.83
CA MET A 70 7.64 2.18 8.25
C MET A 70 8.85 1.38 8.73
N HIS A 71 8.62 0.35 9.55
CA HIS A 71 9.67 -0.53 10.04
C HIS A 71 10.33 -1.32 8.89
N VAL A 72 9.54 -1.95 8.02
CA VAL A 72 10.03 -2.74 6.90
C VAL A 72 10.80 -1.87 5.90
N GLY A 73 10.29 -0.70 5.53
CA GLY A 73 10.98 0.24 4.62
C GLY A 73 12.32 0.70 5.17
N THR A 74 12.40 0.95 6.49
CA THR A 74 13.68 1.23 7.17
C THR A 74 14.66 0.06 7.02
N ARG A 75 14.17 -1.17 7.23
CA ARG A 75 15.00 -2.38 7.15
C ARG A 75 15.48 -2.64 5.73
N MET A 76 14.64 -2.39 4.72
CA MET A 76 15.02 -2.47 3.30
C MET A 76 16.17 -1.52 2.99
N PHE A 77 16.02 -0.24 3.32
CA PHE A 77 17.04 0.76 3.06
C PHE A 77 18.35 0.46 3.81
N ARG A 78 18.27 0.12 5.10
CA ARG A 78 19.44 -0.27 5.90
C ARG A 78 20.13 -1.51 5.35
N ALA A 79 19.39 -2.54 4.93
CA ALA A 79 19.99 -3.74 4.37
C ALA A 79 20.79 -3.45 3.08
N MET A 80 20.30 -2.54 2.23
CA MET A 80 21.02 -2.10 1.04
C MET A 80 22.27 -1.29 1.39
N ILE A 81 22.21 -0.39 2.38
CA ILE A 81 23.37 0.35 2.90
C ILE A 81 24.41 -0.62 3.48
N ASP A 82 24.01 -1.54 4.35
CA ASP A 82 24.90 -2.52 4.98
C ASP A 82 25.55 -3.44 3.94
N ALA A 83 24.79 -3.85 2.93
CA ALA A 83 25.33 -4.61 1.81
C ALA A 83 26.38 -3.81 1.05
N TYR A 84 26.10 -2.54 0.75
CA TYR A 84 27.02 -1.65 0.07
C TYR A 84 28.31 -1.41 0.87
N LEU A 85 28.19 -1.12 2.17
CA LEU A 85 29.33 -0.92 3.07
C LEU A 85 30.21 -2.16 3.21
N ARG A 86 29.61 -3.35 3.33
CA ARG A 86 30.37 -4.61 3.36
C ARG A 86 31.16 -4.85 2.08
N GLU A 87 30.58 -4.50 0.93
CA GLU A 87 31.26 -4.60 -0.36
C GLU A 87 32.42 -3.60 -0.51
N ARG A 88 32.31 -2.39 0.10
CA ARG A 88 33.42 -1.41 0.17
C ARG A 88 34.50 -1.76 1.19
N GLN A 89 34.16 -2.33 2.35
CA GLN A 89 35.15 -2.73 3.35
C GLN A 89 36.10 -3.79 2.79
N LEU A 90 35.60 -4.68 1.93
CA LEU A 90 36.42 -5.61 1.15
C LEU A 90 37.35 -4.92 0.14
N SER A 91 37.22 -3.60 -0.05
CA SER A 91 37.95 -2.76 -1.01
C SER A 91 38.81 -1.65 -0.32
N GLU A 92 39.08 -1.76 0.99
CA GLU A 92 39.97 -0.88 1.78
C GLU A 92 39.57 0.63 1.86
N GLN A 93 38.31 0.99 1.55
CA GLN A 93 37.78 2.36 1.72
C GLN A 93 36.83 2.40 2.93
N THR A 94 37.32 2.79 4.11
CA THR A 94 36.65 2.44 5.38
C THR A 94 35.87 3.56 6.06
N ASP A 95 36.14 4.84 5.79
CA ASP A 95 35.56 5.93 6.58
C ASP A 95 34.45 6.69 5.83
N LEU A 96 33.24 6.67 6.39
CA LEU A 96 32.15 7.56 5.98
C LEU A 96 32.42 8.98 6.48
N ASN A 97 32.27 9.96 5.60
CA ASN A 97 32.32 11.35 6.03
C ASN A 97 30.97 11.81 6.60
N LEU A 98 30.98 12.95 7.31
CA LEU A 98 29.79 13.46 7.97
C LEU A 98 28.64 13.78 6.99
N SER A 99 28.94 14.33 5.80
CA SER A 99 27.91 14.65 4.82
C SER A 99 27.22 13.41 4.25
N GLN A 100 27.95 12.30 4.11
CA GLN A 100 27.38 11.01 3.69
C GLN A 100 26.46 10.44 4.77
N LEU A 101 26.87 10.53 6.04
CA LEU A 101 26.02 10.13 7.17
C LEU A 101 24.75 10.97 7.24
N ASP A 102 24.86 12.29 7.10
CA ASP A 102 23.71 13.21 7.09
C ASP A 102 22.77 12.90 5.91
N ALA A 103 23.30 12.57 4.73
CA ALA A 103 22.48 12.17 3.59
C ALA A 103 21.74 10.84 3.81
N ILE A 104 22.41 9.83 4.37
CA ILE A 104 21.78 8.54 4.69
C ILE A 104 20.69 8.74 5.75
N ASP A 105 20.94 9.53 6.80
CA ASP A 105 19.97 9.85 7.85
C ASP A 105 18.73 10.56 7.27
N TYR A 106 18.96 11.58 6.42
CA TYR A 106 17.88 12.32 5.76
C TYR A 106 16.99 11.39 4.94
N LEU A 107 17.56 10.60 4.03
CA LEU A 107 16.80 9.69 3.17
C LEU A 107 16.09 8.60 3.98
N ALA A 108 16.73 8.06 5.03
CA ALA A 108 16.11 7.07 5.91
C ALA A 108 14.88 7.63 6.62
N LYS A 109 14.96 8.87 7.12
CA LYS A 109 13.84 9.56 7.76
C LYS A 109 12.72 9.87 6.77
N THR A 110 13.06 10.29 5.54
CA THR A 110 12.09 10.48 4.46
C THR A 110 11.33 9.19 4.17
N ILE A 111 12.03 8.06 3.96
CA ILE A 111 11.43 6.73 3.76
C ILE A 111 10.51 6.39 4.93
N ARG A 112 10.96 6.58 6.16
CA ARG A 112 10.19 6.24 7.36
C ARG A 112 8.86 6.96 7.41
N LEU A 113 8.85 8.28 7.20
CA LEU A 113 7.61 9.05 7.21
C LEU A 113 6.73 8.76 5.98
N GLY A 114 7.31 8.57 4.79
CA GLY A 114 6.55 8.20 3.60
C GLY A 114 5.85 6.85 3.76
N CYS A 115 6.58 5.83 4.22
CA CYS A 115 6.03 4.52 4.59
C CYS A 115 4.99 4.61 5.72
N LEU A 116 5.19 5.48 6.71
CA LEU A 116 4.22 5.64 7.79
C LEU A 116 2.89 6.22 7.27
N LEU A 117 2.93 7.16 6.32
CA LEU A 117 1.76 7.91 5.86
C LEU A 117 1.11 7.38 4.57
N HIS A 118 1.73 6.41 3.88
CA HIS A 118 1.29 5.92 2.56
C HIS A 118 -0.20 5.54 2.50
N ASP A 119 -0.71 4.88 3.55
CA ASP A 119 -2.09 4.36 3.63
C ASP A 119 -3.00 5.16 4.57
N SER A 120 -2.59 6.39 4.93
CA SER A 120 -3.33 7.23 5.89
C SER A 120 -4.66 7.79 5.36
N GLY A 121 -4.85 7.76 4.03
CA GLY A 121 -6.05 8.18 3.32
C GLY A 121 -7.14 7.12 3.20
N HIS A 122 -6.89 5.89 3.62
CA HIS A 122 -7.95 4.88 3.64
C HIS A 122 -9.07 5.25 4.59
N SER A 123 -10.30 5.07 4.11
CA SER A 123 -11.54 5.26 4.86
C SER A 123 -12.07 3.92 5.40
N SER A 124 -13.30 3.95 5.95
CA SER A 124 -13.99 2.81 6.55
C SER A 124 -14.08 1.62 5.60
N PHE A 125 -13.67 0.41 6.01
CA PHE A 125 -13.64 -0.78 5.17
C PHE A 125 -12.82 -0.62 3.88
N SER A 126 -11.66 0.03 4.02
CA SER A 126 -10.57 0.11 3.03
C SER A 126 -11.01 0.15 1.57
N HIS A 127 -10.90 -0.98 0.86
CA HIS A 127 -11.15 -1.05 -0.58
C HIS A 127 -12.64 -1.22 -0.90
N GLN A 128 -13.47 -1.73 0.02
CA GLN A 128 -14.90 -1.88 -0.23
C GLN A 128 -15.64 -0.55 -0.17
N PHE A 129 -15.10 0.41 0.59
CA PHE A 129 -15.67 1.74 0.73
C PHE A 129 -15.97 2.36 -0.63
N THR A 130 -14.93 2.48 -1.45
CA THR A 130 -14.97 3.13 -2.77
C THR A 130 -15.69 2.28 -3.82
N GLN A 131 -16.08 1.04 -3.50
CA GLN A 131 -16.83 0.16 -4.40
C GLN A 131 -18.35 0.28 -4.21
N ALA A 132 -18.81 0.79 -3.07
CA ALA A 132 -20.22 1.10 -2.84
C ALA A 132 -20.71 2.18 -3.82
N ARG A 133 -21.96 2.08 -4.27
CA ARG A 133 -22.52 2.96 -5.31
C ARG A 133 -22.56 4.41 -4.84
N HIS A 134 -23.13 4.66 -3.67
CA HIS A 134 -23.27 6.02 -3.14
C HIS A 134 -21.93 6.65 -2.78
N ILE A 135 -20.94 5.86 -2.35
CA ILE A 135 -19.58 6.37 -2.13
C ILE A 135 -18.94 6.76 -3.46
N ARG A 136 -19.09 5.97 -4.53
CA ARG A 136 -18.60 6.36 -5.86
C ARG A 136 -19.25 7.66 -6.33
N GLU A 137 -20.57 7.79 -6.19
CA GLU A 137 -21.29 9.03 -6.51
C GLU A 137 -20.73 10.24 -5.74
N LEU A 138 -20.43 10.07 -4.45
CA LEU A 138 -19.82 11.10 -3.62
C LEU A 138 -18.40 11.43 -4.09
N MET A 139 -17.56 10.44 -4.36
CA MET A 139 -16.16 10.65 -4.74
C MET A 139 -16.01 11.20 -6.16
N SER A 140 -16.89 10.81 -7.08
CA SER A 140 -16.87 11.26 -8.48
C SER A 140 -17.60 12.59 -8.71
N ARG A 141 -18.13 13.24 -7.66
CA ARG A 141 -18.83 14.52 -7.85
C ARG A 141 -17.87 15.59 -8.39
N PRO A 142 -18.30 16.46 -9.32
CA PRO A 142 -17.50 17.58 -9.78
C PRO A 142 -17.07 18.47 -8.60
N GLY A 143 -15.80 18.87 -8.55
CA GLY A 143 -15.28 19.71 -7.47
C GLY A 143 -14.81 18.96 -6.23
N ARG A 144 -14.99 17.62 -6.13
CA ARG A 144 -14.59 16.86 -4.93
C ARG A 144 -13.12 17.03 -4.57
N PHE A 145 -12.24 16.95 -5.55
CA PHE A 145 -10.80 17.06 -5.33
C PHE A 145 -10.42 18.47 -4.89
N GLU A 146 -11.05 19.50 -5.46
CA GLU A 146 -10.87 20.88 -5.04
C GLU A 146 -11.37 21.11 -3.62
N ASP A 147 -12.51 20.52 -3.24
CA ASP A 147 -13.02 20.60 -1.86
C ASP A 147 -12.08 19.90 -0.87
N LEU A 148 -11.54 18.73 -1.22
CA LEU A 148 -10.56 18.00 -0.42
C LEU A 148 -9.34 18.87 -0.08
N TRP A 149 -8.92 19.68 -1.05
CA TRP A 149 -7.79 20.59 -0.96
C TRP A 149 -8.19 22.04 -0.66
N ALA A 150 -9.40 22.27 -0.14
CA ALA A 150 -9.82 23.61 0.26
C ALA A 150 -8.76 24.26 1.17
N ASP A 151 -8.45 25.53 0.89
CA ASP A 151 -7.45 26.35 1.59
C ASP A 151 -5.97 25.90 1.46
N VAL A 152 -5.69 24.88 0.64
CA VAL A 152 -4.33 24.36 0.40
C VAL A 152 -4.04 24.27 -1.10
N ASP A 153 -2.87 24.75 -1.53
CA ASP A 153 -2.48 24.65 -2.94
C ASP A 153 -2.00 23.23 -3.28
N PHE A 154 -2.91 22.40 -3.82
CA PHE A 154 -2.60 21.04 -4.24
C PHE A 154 -1.54 20.97 -5.35
N ARG A 155 -1.31 22.05 -6.11
CA ARG A 155 -0.36 22.08 -7.24
C ARG A 155 1.08 21.84 -6.82
N GLN A 156 1.36 21.93 -5.53
CA GLN A 156 2.63 21.53 -4.94
C GLN A 156 2.90 20.02 -5.07
N TYR A 157 1.85 19.19 -5.11
CA TYR A 157 1.92 17.72 -5.12
C TYR A 157 1.34 17.10 -6.38
N HIS A 158 0.30 17.70 -6.95
CA HIS A 158 -0.41 17.23 -8.13
C HIS A 158 -0.48 18.34 -9.18
N PRO A 159 0.21 18.24 -10.32
CA PRO A 159 0.21 19.28 -11.35
C PRO A 159 -1.19 19.62 -11.88
N GLN A 160 -2.09 18.64 -11.86
CA GLN A 160 -3.49 18.76 -12.25
C GLN A 160 -4.36 17.86 -11.35
N PRO A 161 -5.66 18.15 -11.23
CA PRO A 161 -6.60 17.24 -10.59
C PRO A 161 -6.59 15.85 -11.24
N PRO A 162 -6.72 14.76 -10.47
CA PRO A 162 -6.80 13.42 -11.03
C PRO A 162 -8.11 13.21 -11.79
N GLU A 163 -8.10 12.28 -12.75
CA GLU A 163 -9.33 11.86 -13.45
C GLU A 163 -10.26 11.08 -12.52
N GLU A 164 -9.70 10.24 -11.66
CA GLU A 164 -10.41 9.44 -10.67
C GLU A 164 -9.81 9.68 -9.28
N LEU A 165 -10.68 9.97 -8.31
CA LEU A 165 -10.26 10.20 -6.94
C LEU A 165 -10.19 8.89 -6.19
N GLU A 166 -8.98 8.56 -5.75
CA GLU A 166 -8.68 7.36 -4.97
C GLU A 166 -8.14 7.70 -3.57
N HIS A 167 -8.01 6.68 -2.73
CA HIS A 167 -7.54 6.80 -1.34
C HIS A 167 -6.10 7.34 -1.23
N GLU A 168 -5.25 7.11 -2.22
CA GLU A 168 -3.87 7.64 -2.27
C GLU A 168 -3.86 9.18 -2.26
N HIS A 169 -4.82 9.82 -2.92
CA HIS A 169 -4.96 11.28 -2.90
C HIS A 169 -5.37 11.81 -1.52
N TYR A 170 -6.19 11.04 -0.78
CA TYR A 170 -6.49 11.33 0.61
C TYR A 170 -5.25 11.11 1.49
N SER A 171 -4.41 10.11 1.20
CA SER A 171 -3.16 9.88 1.93
C SER A 171 -2.23 11.08 1.79
N VAL A 172 -2.10 11.63 0.59
CA VAL A 172 -1.31 12.84 0.34
C VAL A 172 -1.88 14.04 1.09
N ARG A 173 -3.21 14.24 1.08
CA ARG A 173 -3.87 15.31 1.83
C ARG A 173 -3.67 15.16 3.35
N VAL A 174 -3.79 13.95 3.88
CA VAL A 174 -3.55 13.64 5.30
C VAL A 174 -2.09 13.89 5.66
N ALA A 175 -1.15 13.42 4.84
CA ALA A 175 0.28 13.66 5.03
C ALA A 175 0.58 15.16 5.08
N HIS A 176 -0.03 15.97 4.21
CA HIS A 176 0.11 17.42 4.25
C HIS A 176 -0.30 18.02 5.60
N ASP A 177 -1.50 17.71 6.10
CA ASP A 177 -1.99 18.25 7.37
C ASP A 177 -1.15 17.78 8.56
N VAL A 178 -0.86 16.48 8.61
CA VAL A 178 -0.09 15.88 9.71
C VAL A 178 1.32 16.46 9.78
N LEU A 179 2.00 16.55 8.63
CA LEU A 179 3.37 17.08 8.57
C LEU A 179 3.43 18.59 8.82
N SER A 180 2.38 19.33 8.47
CA SER A 180 2.27 20.77 8.75
C SER A 180 1.97 21.07 10.22
N ALA A 181 1.40 20.10 10.96
CA ALA A 181 1.06 20.24 12.37
C ALA A 181 2.23 19.96 13.34
N ILE A 182 3.37 19.44 12.85
CA ILE A 182 4.51 19.03 13.68
C ILE A 182 5.78 19.86 13.39
N ASP A 183 6.74 19.86 14.32
CA ASP A 183 8.04 20.54 14.13
C ASP A 183 8.99 19.68 13.27
N LEU A 184 8.65 19.55 12.00
CA LEU A 184 9.43 18.76 11.04
C LEU A 184 10.84 19.35 10.81
N ALA A 185 11.00 20.66 10.98
CA ALA A 185 12.28 21.35 10.88
C ALA A 185 13.26 20.91 11.98
N ALA A 186 12.78 20.64 13.20
CA ALA A 186 13.62 20.08 14.27
C ALA A 186 14.11 18.65 13.98
N ALA A 187 13.41 17.90 13.11
CA ALA A 187 13.87 16.62 12.58
C ALA A 187 14.85 16.77 11.40
N GLY A 188 15.00 17.98 10.87
CA GLY A 188 15.84 18.29 9.72
C GLY A 188 15.22 17.84 8.40
N LEU A 189 13.90 17.74 8.31
CA LEU A 189 13.16 17.22 7.15
C LEU A 189 12.31 18.31 6.48
N ASN A 190 11.91 18.04 5.23
CA ASN A 190 10.97 18.86 4.49
C ASN A 190 9.75 18.01 4.08
N ALA A 191 8.55 18.53 4.30
CA ALA A 191 7.30 17.81 4.03
C ALA A 191 7.13 17.45 2.54
N VAL A 192 7.61 18.31 1.63
CA VAL A 192 7.55 18.06 0.18
C VAL A 192 8.31 16.80 -0.20
N ASP A 193 9.45 16.56 0.45
CA ASP A 193 10.29 15.41 0.12
C ASP A 193 9.71 14.11 0.65
N VAL A 194 9.02 14.17 1.79
CA VAL A 194 8.28 13.02 2.36
C VAL A 194 7.07 12.69 1.49
N ILE A 195 6.29 13.70 1.10
CA ILE A 195 5.11 13.52 0.26
C ILE A 195 5.52 13.11 -1.16
N GLY A 196 6.66 13.60 -1.66
CA GLY A 196 7.19 13.29 -2.98
C GLY A 196 7.56 11.83 -3.23
N ILE A 197 7.66 11.02 -2.17
CA ILE A 197 7.89 9.58 -2.30
C ILE A 197 6.61 8.74 -2.14
N MET A 198 5.45 9.40 -1.98
CA MET A 198 4.14 8.75 -1.92
C MET A 198 3.53 8.60 -3.32
N GLU A 199 2.60 7.67 -3.47
CA GLU A 199 1.90 7.44 -4.74
C GLU A 199 1.11 8.66 -5.21
N THR A 200 0.84 8.75 -6.52
CA THR A 200 0.07 9.82 -7.18
C THR A 200 0.69 11.21 -7.17
N THR A 201 1.90 11.38 -6.60
CA THR A 201 2.56 12.68 -6.50
C THR A 201 3.56 12.92 -7.63
N GLU A 202 3.65 14.18 -8.06
CA GLU A 202 4.71 14.69 -8.93
C GLU A 202 5.23 16.00 -8.34
N VAL A 203 6.27 15.89 -7.49
CA VAL A 203 6.83 17.04 -6.77
C VAL A 203 8.17 17.47 -7.35
N LYS A 204 8.49 18.74 -7.17
CA LYS A 204 9.87 19.22 -7.28
C LYS A 204 10.58 19.03 -5.94
N PRO A 205 11.68 18.24 -5.85
CA PRO A 205 12.39 18.03 -4.61
C PRO A 205 12.92 19.34 -4.01
N SER A 206 12.98 19.40 -2.67
CA SER A 206 13.51 20.56 -1.97
C SER A 206 15.03 20.73 -2.20
N PRO A 207 15.59 21.93 -2.03
CA PRO A 207 17.04 22.13 -2.10
C PRO A 207 17.84 21.23 -1.14
N THR A 208 17.25 20.93 0.02
CA THR A 208 17.83 20.03 1.02
C THR A 208 17.90 18.60 0.50
N PHE A 209 16.81 18.10 -0.08
CA PHE A 209 16.81 16.78 -0.73
C PHE A 209 17.79 16.73 -1.88
N CYS A 210 17.82 17.73 -2.77
CA CYS A 210 18.75 17.76 -3.89
C CYS A 210 20.21 17.61 -3.43
N LYS A 211 20.59 18.33 -2.36
CA LYS A 211 21.93 18.22 -1.78
C LYS A 211 22.22 16.81 -1.25
N HIS A 212 21.30 16.23 -0.48
CA HIS A 212 21.47 14.89 0.07
C HIS A 212 21.44 13.80 -1.00
N ALA A 213 20.61 13.94 -2.03
CA ALA A 213 20.51 13.03 -3.16
C ALA A 213 21.81 13.00 -3.98
N VAL A 214 22.40 14.16 -4.28
CA VAL A 214 23.71 14.23 -4.96
C VAL A 214 24.81 13.60 -4.11
N THR A 215 24.85 13.94 -2.81
CA THR A 215 25.84 13.37 -1.87
C THR A 215 25.69 11.84 -1.78
N PHE A 216 24.45 11.35 -1.75
CA PHE A 216 24.12 9.93 -1.70
C PHE A 216 24.50 9.22 -3.01
N TRP A 217 24.22 9.84 -4.16
CA TRP A 217 24.60 9.32 -5.47
C TRP A 217 26.12 9.17 -5.61
N GLU A 218 26.87 10.24 -5.30
CA GLU A 218 28.34 10.20 -5.29
C GLU A 218 28.87 9.12 -4.34
N PHE A 219 28.20 8.96 -3.21
CA PHE A 219 28.53 7.92 -2.25
C PHE A 219 28.36 6.52 -2.83
N ILE A 220 27.22 6.18 -3.44
CA ILE A 220 26.93 4.83 -3.93
C ILE A 220 27.60 4.51 -5.27
N ALA A 221 27.63 5.44 -6.21
CA ALA A 221 28.10 5.24 -7.58
C ALA A 221 29.63 5.39 -7.70
N GLY A 222 30.29 6.10 -6.78
CA GLY A 222 31.74 6.23 -6.76
C GLY A 222 32.30 6.80 -8.07
N ALA A 223 33.17 6.04 -8.75
CA ALA A 223 33.76 6.46 -10.02
C ALA A 223 32.71 6.66 -11.14
N ASP A 224 31.60 5.92 -11.09
CA ASP A 224 30.50 6.03 -12.06
C ASP A 224 29.67 7.30 -11.83
N ALA A 225 29.82 7.98 -10.69
CA ALA A 225 29.04 9.17 -10.36
C ALA A 225 29.32 10.36 -11.31
N HIS A 226 30.48 10.36 -11.97
CA HIS A 226 30.97 11.48 -12.78
C HIS A 226 31.15 11.10 -14.27
N GLY A 227 30.64 9.95 -14.69
CA GLY A 227 30.72 9.49 -16.08
C GLY A 227 29.45 8.80 -16.56
N GLY A 228 29.19 8.86 -17.87
CA GLY A 228 28.08 8.14 -18.50
C GLY A 228 26.76 8.92 -18.57
N ALA A 229 25.71 8.25 -19.01
CA ALA A 229 24.42 8.86 -19.34
C ALA A 229 23.68 9.44 -18.11
N ILE A 230 24.04 9.04 -16.89
CA ILE A 230 23.39 9.50 -15.66
C ILE A 230 23.72 10.96 -15.34
N VAL A 231 24.91 11.44 -15.69
CA VAL A 231 25.36 12.82 -15.39
C VAL A 231 24.49 13.88 -16.10
N GLU A 232 23.87 13.52 -17.23
CA GLU A 232 22.97 14.38 -18.00
C GLU A 232 21.52 14.38 -17.49
N ASN A 233 21.21 13.58 -16.46
CA ASN A 233 19.85 13.36 -15.95
C ASN A 233 19.68 13.87 -14.50
N ASP A 234 18.42 14.04 -14.09
CA ASP A 234 18.03 14.57 -12.77
C ASP A 234 18.32 13.56 -11.64
N ILE A 235 19.53 13.62 -11.06
CA ILE A 235 19.95 12.78 -9.92
C ILE A 235 18.94 12.86 -8.75
N PRO A 236 18.51 14.06 -8.28
CA PRO A 236 17.43 14.17 -7.30
C PRO A 236 16.18 13.36 -7.67
N GLY A 237 15.66 13.52 -8.88
CA GLY A 237 14.50 12.75 -9.35
C GLY A 237 14.74 11.24 -9.34
N MET A 238 15.91 10.78 -9.76
CA MET A 238 16.27 9.35 -9.73
C MET A 238 16.34 8.79 -8.30
N VAL A 239 16.90 9.54 -7.35
CA VAL A 239 16.94 9.13 -5.94
C VAL A 239 15.54 9.14 -5.35
N MET A 240 14.72 10.15 -5.67
CA MET A 240 13.31 10.19 -5.24
C MET A 240 12.55 8.96 -5.74
N ASN A 241 12.65 8.62 -7.02
CA ASN A 241 12.03 7.42 -7.60
C ASN A 241 12.50 6.12 -6.92
N LEU A 242 13.79 6.01 -6.57
CA LEU A 242 14.31 4.89 -5.79
C LEU A 242 13.62 4.82 -4.42
N LEU A 243 13.48 5.95 -3.71
CA LEU A 243 12.79 5.97 -2.42
C LEU A 243 11.31 5.63 -2.57
N SER A 244 10.63 6.18 -3.58
CA SER A 244 9.23 5.86 -3.89
C SER A 244 9.04 4.37 -4.13
N SER A 245 9.98 3.71 -4.81
CA SER A 245 9.91 2.26 -5.07
C SER A 245 9.99 1.39 -3.80
N ILE A 246 10.53 1.92 -2.70
CA ILE A 246 10.55 1.25 -1.39
C ILE A 246 9.18 1.38 -0.71
N VAL A 247 8.47 2.48 -0.93
CA VAL A 247 7.11 2.71 -0.40
C VAL A 247 6.10 1.92 -1.23
N SER A 248 6.15 2.06 -2.55
CA SER A 248 5.28 1.38 -3.51
C SER A 248 6.04 0.93 -4.76
N GLY A 249 6.06 -0.38 -5.00
CA GLY A 249 6.84 -1.04 -6.05
C GLY A 249 6.79 -2.56 -5.93
N GLU A 250 7.20 -3.31 -6.94
CA GLU A 250 6.97 -4.77 -6.95
C GLU A 250 7.59 -5.53 -5.75
N ILE A 251 8.67 -4.98 -5.18
CA ILE A 251 9.21 -5.36 -3.86
C ILE A 251 9.25 -4.09 -3.00
N ASP A 252 8.14 -3.78 -2.35
CA ASP A 252 8.00 -2.63 -1.45
C ASP A 252 7.76 -3.06 0.01
N ALA A 253 7.79 -2.06 0.88
CA ALA A 253 7.57 -2.22 2.30
C ALA A 253 6.10 -2.52 2.64
N ASP A 254 5.16 -1.98 1.86
CA ASP A 254 3.72 -2.22 2.00
C ASP A 254 3.40 -3.72 1.89
N ARG A 255 3.71 -4.31 0.73
CA ARG A 255 3.46 -5.72 0.43
C ARG A 255 4.19 -6.65 1.38
N ALA A 256 5.43 -6.31 1.71
CA ALA A 256 6.20 -7.10 2.66
C ALA A 256 5.59 -7.10 4.08
N ASP A 257 5.01 -5.98 4.55
CA ASP A 257 4.30 -5.97 5.84
C ASP A 257 2.98 -6.72 5.75
N TYR A 258 2.06 -6.33 4.84
CA TYR A 258 0.70 -6.88 4.89
C TYR A 258 0.70 -8.37 4.64
N MET A 259 1.58 -8.90 3.79
CA MET A 259 1.61 -10.35 3.53
C MET A 259 1.98 -11.15 4.78
N LEU A 260 2.96 -10.68 5.55
CA LEU A 260 3.34 -11.32 6.82
C LEU A 260 2.26 -11.11 7.88
N ARG A 261 1.73 -9.89 7.97
CA ARG A 261 0.73 -9.50 8.97
C ARG A 261 -0.60 -10.20 8.77
N ASP A 262 -1.08 -10.25 7.54
CA ASP A 262 -2.31 -10.93 7.16
C ASP A 262 -2.16 -12.43 7.34
N GLY A 263 -1.03 -13.02 6.92
CA GLY A 263 -0.73 -14.44 7.18
C GLY A 263 -0.74 -14.77 8.67
N PHE A 264 -0.12 -13.93 9.49
CA PHE A 264 -0.09 -14.08 10.96
C PHE A 264 -1.50 -14.00 11.58
N HIS A 265 -2.24 -12.93 11.30
CA HIS A 265 -3.54 -12.68 11.93
C HIS A 265 -4.67 -13.58 11.40
N SER A 266 -4.64 -13.93 10.11
CA SER A 266 -5.57 -14.92 9.55
C SER A 266 -5.25 -16.36 9.94
N SER A 267 -4.05 -16.60 10.52
CA SER A 267 -3.50 -17.93 10.78
C SER A 267 -3.37 -18.80 9.52
N VAL A 268 -3.31 -18.17 8.34
CA VAL A 268 -3.10 -18.85 7.06
C VAL A 268 -1.61 -19.07 6.87
N THR A 269 -1.16 -20.30 7.08
CA THR A 269 0.25 -20.71 6.96
C THR A 269 0.64 -21.09 5.52
N ILE A 270 -0.05 -20.56 4.51
CA ILE A 270 0.15 -20.96 3.11
C ILE A 270 0.95 -19.88 2.40
N GLY A 271 2.11 -20.27 1.86
CA GLY A 271 2.98 -19.36 1.11
C GLY A 271 3.50 -18.25 2.01
N GLY A 272 4.49 -18.55 2.86
CA GLY A 272 5.25 -17.55 3.58
C GLY A 272 6.57 -17.26 2.87
N PHE A 273 7.19 -16.12 3.18
CA PHE A 273 8.54 -15.80 2.72
C PHE A 273 9.39 -15.35 3.91
N ASN A 274 10.72 -15.53 3.79
CA ASN A 274 11.64 -15.06 4.81
C ASN A 274 12.09 -13.63 4.47
N LEU A 275 11.52 -12.65 5.18
CA LEU A 275 11.85 -11.24 5.01
C LEU A 275 13.34 -10.98 5.19
N ASP A 276 13.96 -11.49 6.25
CA ASP A 276 15.38 -11.27 6.53
C ASP A 276 16.27 -11.76 5.37
N HIS A 277 15.92 -12.91 4.81
CA HIS A 277 16.63 -13.48 3.67
C HIS A 277 16.44 -12.62 2.41
N LEU A 278 15.22 -12.17 2.12
CA LEU A 278 14.93 -11.26 1.00
C LEU A 278 15.76 -9.97 1.14
N LEU A 279 15.66 -9.30 2.29
CA LEU A 279 16.33 -8.02 2.56
C LEU A 279 17.85 -8.13 2.47
N SER A 280 18.45 -9.22 2.97
CA SER A 280 19.90 -9.44 2.92
C SER A 280 20.47 -9.50 1.49
N ASN A 281 19.61 -9.76 0.50
CA ASN A 281 19.96 -9.89 -0.90
C ASN A 281 19.59 -8.67 -1.77
N LEU A 282 18.93 -7.65 -1.20
CA LEU A 282 18.64 -6.39 -1.90
C LEU A 282 19.90 -5.53 -2.04
N ARG A 283 19.98 -4.76 -3.12
CA ARG A 283 21.09 -3.88 -3.50
C ARG A 283 20.56 -2.63 -4.19
N PHE A 284 21.33 -1.55 -4.14
CA PHE A 284 21.19 -0.46 -5.09
C PHE A 284 21.68 -0.92 -6.47
N GLY A 285 20.89 -0.69 -7.51
CA GLY A 285 21.26 -0.95 -8.89
C GLY A 285 21.31 0.34 -9.71
N TRP A 286 22.34 0.49 -10.54
CA TRP A 286 22.42 1.54 -11.56
C TRP A 286 23.11 1.03 -12.83
N ASN A 287 22.90 1.72 -13.96
CA ASN A 287 23.58 1.43 -15.22
C ASN A 287 24.41 2.64 -15.69
N PRO A 288 25.74 2.56 -15.85
CA PRO A 288 26.54 3.67 -16.36
C PRO A 288 26.15 4.14 -17.77
N HIS A 289 25.50 3.27 -18.56
CA HIS A 289 25.15 3.53 -19.95
C HIS A 289 23.68 3.92 -20.16
N GLU A 290 22.82 3.77 -19.15
CA GLU A 290 21.39 4.09 -19.20
C GLU A 290 20.99 4.84 -17.93
N PRO A 291 20.15 5.90 -18.00
CA PRO A 291 19.75 6.66 -16.82
C PRO A 291 18.75 5.90 -15.94
N TRP A 292 19.25 4.92 -15.20
CA TRP A 292 18.45 4.07 -14.32
C TRP A 292 19.15 3.91 -12.97
N LEU A 293 18.38 4.18 -11.92
CA LEU A 293 18.69 3.88 -10.52
C LEU A 293 17.45 3.21 -9.93
N GLY A 294 17.63 2.07 -9.27
CA GLY A 294 16.51 1.32 -8.71
C GLY A 294 16.95 0.19 -7.80
N LEU A 295 15.98 -0.66 -7.43
CA LEU A 295 16.23 -1.84 -6.64
C LEU A 295 16.88 -2.94 -7.50
N ALA A 296 17.87 -3.62 -6.93
CA ALA A 296 18.47 -4.80 -7.51
C ALA A 296 18.50 -5.94 -6.50
N ILE A 297 18.51 -7.18 -6.98
CA ILE A 297 18.61 -8.38 -6.14
C ILE A 297 19.78 -9.25 -6.59
N THR A 298 20.53 -9.83 -5.66
CA THR A 298 21.62 -10.74 -6.04
C THR A 298 21.07 -12.04 -6.64
N GLN A 299 21.82 -12.67 -7.55
CA GLN A 299 21.43 -13.96 -8.15
C GLN A 299 21.06 -15.04 -7.13
N LYS A 300 21.80 -15.13 -6.00
CA LYS A 300 21.52 -16.10 -4.93
C LYS A 300 20.23 -15.78 -4.14
N GLY A 301 19.80 -14.52 -4.15
CA GLY A 301 18.58 -14.05 -3.51
C GLY A 301 17.32 -14.29 -4.33
N LEU A 302 17.45 -14.76 -5.57
CA LEU A 302 16.32 -14.96 -6.48
C LEU A 302 15.28 -15.90 -5.88
N GLY A 303 15.70 -16.96 -5.19
CA GLY A 303 14.77 -17.87 -4.50
C GLY A 303 13.93 -17.18 -3.42
N ALA A 304 14.50 -16.23 -2.67
CA ALA A 304 13.74 -15.48 -1.66
C ALA A 304 12.69 -14.55 -2.31
N LEU A 305 12.99 -14.03 -3.50
CA LEU A 305 12.03 -13.25 -4.28
C LEU A 305 10.95 -14.14 -4.91
N GLU A 306 11.31 -15.34 -5.38
CA GLU A 306 10.35 -16.33 -5.86
C GLU A 306 9.38 -16.73 -4.74
N ASP A 307 9.88 -16.96 -3.52
CA ASP A 307 9.06 -17.21 -2.33
C ASP A 307 8.12 -16.04 -2.02
N PHE A 308 8.60 -14.80 -2.12
CA PHE A 308 7.78 -13.59 -1.95
C PHE A 308 6.64 -13.53 -2.97
N VAL A 309 6.92 -13.68 -4.26
CA VAL A 309 5.87 -13.65 -5.30
C VAL A 309 4.90 -14.82 -5.14
N TYR A 310 5.39 -16.01 -4.80
CA TYR A 310 4.54 -17.18 -4.55
C TYR A 310 3.62 -16.99 -3.36
N SER A 311 4.15 -16.41 -2.27
CA SER A 311 3.41 -16.05 -1.06
C SER A 311 2.25 -15.12 -1.41
N ARG A 312 2.52 -14.06 -2.18
CA ARG A 312 1.50 -13.11 -2.66
C ARG A 312 0.42 -13.84 -3.46
N TYR A 313 0.83 -14.68 -4.41
CA TYR A 313 -0.09 -15.48 -5.22
C TYR A 313 -1.03 -16.37 -4.38
N GLN A 314 -0.51 -17.05 -3.36
CA GLN A 314 -1.31 -17.89 -2.48
C GLN A 314 -2.28 -17.07 -1.62
N MET A 315 -1.84 -15.94 -1.06
CA MET A 315 -2.70 -15.04 -0.26
C MET A 315 -3.89 -14.55 -1.08
N TYR A 316 -3.67 -14.12 -2.33
CA TYR A 316 -4.75 -13.73 -3.22
C TYR A 316 -5.77 -14.85 -3.44
N ARG A 317 -5.33 -16.07 -3.76
CA ARG A 317 -6.27 -17.16 -4.08
C ARG A 317 -6.97 -17.74 -2.85
N LYS A 318 -6.31 -17.75 -1.68
CA LYS A 318 -6.80 -18.47 -0.50
C LYS A 318 -7.49 -17.57 0.52
N VAL A 319 -7.08 -16.31 0.61
CA VAL A 319 -7.57 -15.36 1.60
C VAL A 319 -8.45 -14.31 0.93
N TYR A 320 -7.88 -13.49 0.04
CA TYR A 320 -8.60 -12.36 -0.54
C TYR A 320 -9.72 -12.80 -1.50
N ALA A 321 -9.49 -13.83 -2.30
CA ALA A 321 -10.49 -14.42 -3.19
C ALA A 321 -11.32 -15.53 -2.53
N HIS A 322 -11.36 -15.61 -1.19
CA HIS A 322 -12.17 -16.62 -0.54
C HIS A 322 -13.67 -16.35 -0.76
N LYS A 323 -14.41 -17.33 -1.30
CA LYS A 323 -15.84 -17.20 -1.63
C LYS A 323 -16.72 -16.63 -0.50
N THR A 324 -16.45 -16.95 0.76
CA THR A 324 -17.25 -16.36 1.86
C THR A 324 -16.85 -14.93 2.15
N ALA A 325 -15.58 -14.56 1.94
CA ALA A 325 -15.10 -13.19 2.15
C ALA A 325 -15.71 -12.27 1.09
N LEU A 326 -15.59 -12.64 -0.19
CA LEU A 326 -16.19 -11.90 -1.30
C LEU A 326 -17.72 -11.81 -1.23
N GLY A 327 -18.39 -12.84 -0.71
CA GLY A 327 -19.82 -12.77 -0.44
C GLY A 327 -20.17 -11.74 0.65
N PHE A 328 -19.33 -11.60 1.67
CA PHE A 328 -19.48 -10.56 2.69
C PHE A 328 -19.12 -9.18 2.14
N ASP A 329 -18.10 -9.05 1.30
CA ASP A 329 -17.75 -7.78 0.64
C ASP A 329 -18.89 -7.26 -0.22
N TRP A 330 -19.57 -8.16 -0.96
CA TRP A 330 -20.77 -7.79 -1.70
C TRP A 330 -21.87 -7.28 -0.77
N LEU A 331 -22.15 -8.01 0.33
CA LEU A 331 -23.12 -7.57 1.33
C LEU A 331 -22.74 -6.20 1.92
N LEU A 332 -21.45 -5.98 2.18
CA LEU A 332 -20.93 -4.73 2.76
C LEU A 332 -21.21 -3.53 1.88
N ARG A 333 -20.93 -3.65 0.58
CA ARG A 333 -21.23 -2.57 -0.38
C ARG A 333 -22.73 -2.25 -0.39
N GLU A 334 -23.58 -3.27 -0.34
CA GLU A 334 -25.03 -3.07 -0.32
C GLU A 334 -25.53 -2.51 1.01
N ALA A 335 -24.98 -2.92 2.15
CA ALA A 335 -25.33 -2.35 3.45
C ALA A 335 -24.85 -0.89 3.59
N ILE A 336 -23.68 -0.55 3.04
CA ILE A 336 -23.23 0.84 2.92
C ILE A 336 -24.23 1.63 2.09
N ASN A 337 -24.69 1.09 0.95
CA ASN A 337 -25.70 1.74 0.14
C ASN A 337 -27.01 1.97 0.92
N GLU A 338 -27.51 0.97 1.66
CA GLU A 338 -28.71 1.11 2.50
C GLU A 338 -28.58 2.20 3.57
N VAL A 339 -27.41 2.33 4.19
CA VAL A 339 -27.15 3.39 5.17
C VAL A 339 -27.17 4.76 4.50
N LEU A 340 -26.70 4.85 3.25
CA LEU A 340 -26.59 6.11 2.52
C LEU A 340 -27.85 6.48 1.73
N ASP A 341 -28.87 5.62 1.72
CA ASP A 341 -30.22 6.01 1.28
C ASP A 341 -30.86 7.03 2.27
N ASP A 342 -30.33 7.14 3.49
CA ASP A 342 -30.67 8.18 4.46
C ASP A 342 -29.90 9.48 4.18
N GLU A 343 -30.62 10.59 3.94
CA GLU A 343 -30.03 11.87 3.54
C GLU A 343 -29.07 12.46 4.59
N GLU A 344 -29.36 12.29 5.88
CA GLU A 344 -28.49 12.77 6.97
C GLU A 344 -27.13 12.05 6.93
N SER A 345 -27.17 10.72 6.79
CA SER A 345 -25.96 9.89 6.67
C SER A 345 -25.19 10.22 5.39
N PHE A 346 -25.87 10.40 4.26
CA PHE A 346 -25.24 10.80 3.00
C PHE A 346 -24.50 12.14 3.12
N HIS A 347 -25.16 13.17 3.68
CA HIS A 347 -24.57 14.50 3.84
C HIS A 347 -23.42 14.52 4.86
N TRP A 348 -23.50 13.69 5.91
CA TRP A 348 -22.41 13.52 6.85
C TRP A 348 -21.15 12.94 6.20
N ILE A 349 -21.30 11.87 5.39
CA ILE A 349 -20.17 11.30 4.66
C ILE A 349 -19.62 12.29 3.64
N ASP A 350 -20.49 13.02 2.94
CA ASP A 350 -20.10 14.09 2.03
C ASP A 350 -19.18 15.12 2.71
N THR A 351 -19.56 15.54 3.92
CA THR A 351 -18.79 16.47 4.76
C THR A 351 -17.45 15.88 5.19
N CYS A 352 -17.42 14.61 5.62
CA CYS A 352 -16.20 13.92 6.02
C CYS A 352 -15.20 13.81 4.86
N LEU A 353 -15.68 13.54 3.65
CA LEU A 353 -14.84 13.41 2.46
C LEU A 353 -14.31 14.76 1.94
N SER A 354 -14.88 15.88 2.38
CA SER A 354 -14.44 17.23 2.00
C SER A 354 -13.62 17.95 3.05
N ASN A 355 -13.54 17.45 4.29
CA ASN A 355 -12.90 18.18 5.38
C ASN A 355 -12.11 17.23 6.28
N MET A 356 -10.80 17.44 6.40
CA MET A 356 -9.90 16.59 7.16
C MET A 356 -10.24 16.50 8.65
N GLN A 357 -10.80 17.55 9.25
CA GLN A 357 -11.26 17.50 10.64
C GLN A 357 -12.34 16.42 10.83
N TRP A 358 -13.31 16.36 9.92
CA TRP A 358 -14.41 15.38 9.97
C TRP A 358 -14.00 14.03 9.38
N PHE A 359 -13.08 14.02 8.41
CA PHE A 359 -12.44 12.81 7.93
C PHE A 359 -11.83 12.04 9.10
N ALA A 360 -11.29 12.71 10.13
CA ALA A 360 -10.75 12.09 11.36
C ALA A 360 -11.76 11.18 12.10
N GLU A 361 -13.05 11.39 11.90
CA GLU A 361 -14.12 10.62 12.55
C GLU A 361 -14.65 9.45 11.68
N LEU A 362 -14.35 9.46 10.37
CA LEU A 362 -14.85 8.48 9.41
C LEU A 362 -14.13 7.13 9.55
N THR A 363 -14.74 6.21 10.30
CA THR A 363 -14.16 4.90 10.66
C THR A 363 -15.20 3.77 10.57
N ASP A 364 -14.74 2.51 10.59
CA ASP A 364 -15.61 1.33 10.55
C ASP A 364 -16.72 1.39 11.62
N ASN A 365 -16.41 1.98 12.78
CA ASN A 365 -17.34 2.13 13.90
C ASN A 365 -18.61 2.91 13.52
N PHE A 366 -18.49 3.96 12.69
CA PHE A 366 -19.65 4.74 12.22
C PHE A 366 -20.64 3.83 11.49
N PHE A 367 -20.13 3.07 10.52
CA PHE A 367 -20.96 2.18 9.72
C PHE A 367 -21.50 1.00 10.52
N TRP A 368 -20.71 0.42 11.42
CA TRP A 368 -21.21 -0.66 12.28
C TRP A 368 -22.41 -0.20 13.13
N GLU A 369 -22.39 1.01 13.67
CA GLU A 369 -23.56 1.56 14.38
C GLU A 369 -24.71 1.88 13.44
N ALA A 370 -24.42 2.42 12.25
CA ALA A 370 -25.44 2.69 11.23
C ALA A 370 -26.15 1.41 10.78
N PHE A 371 -25.40 0.34 10.48
CA PHE A 371 -25.94 -0.99 10.15
C PHE A 371 -26.83 -1.52 11.27
N ARG A 372 -26.44 -1.38 12.54
CA ARG A 372 -27.29 -1.81 13.67
C ARG A 372 -28.59 -1.01 13.76
N LYS A 373 -28.56 0.30 13.46
CA LYS A 373 -29.77 1.13 13.42
C LYS A 373 -30.71 0.66 12.30
N VAL A 374 -30.19 0.46 11.09
CA VAL A 374 -30.98 -0.05 9.94
C VAL A 374 -31.54 -1.44 10.23
N ALA A 375 -30.69 -2.39 10.67
CA ALA A 375 -31.08 -3.76 10.97
C ALA A 375 -32.20 -3.88 12.01
N ARG A 376 -32.24 -2.99 13.02
CA ARG A 376 -33.32 -2.95 14.03
C ARG A 376 -34.65 -2.45 13.45
N ARG A 377 -34.59 -1.51 12.49
CA ARG A 377 -35.77 -0.94 11.83
C ARG A 377 -36.31 -1.87 10.74
N GLN A 378 -35.41 -2.55 10.03
CA GLN A 378 -35.72 -3.39 8.86
C GLN A 378 -34.98 -4.73 8.97
N PRO A 379 -35.63 -5.80 9.47
CA PRO A 379 -35.02 -7.13 9.58
C PRO A 379 -34.69 -7.79 8.24
N GLU A 380 -35.36 -7.39 7.15
CA GLU A 380 -35.10 -7.84 5.78
C GLU A 380 -34.16 -6.87 5.04
N SER A 381 -32.98 -6.61 5.62
CA SER A 381 -31.96 -5.69 5.06
C SER A 381 -30.58 -6.34 4.97
N PHE A 382 -29.73 -5.84 4.08
CA PHE A 382 -28.33 -6.23 3.99
C PHE A 382 -27.55 -5.86 5.26
N SER A 383 -27.91 -4.74 5.87
CA SER A 383 -27.43 -4.34 7.20
C SER A 383 -27.73 -5.40 8.26
N PHE A 384 -28.93 -5.98 8.25
CA PHE A 384 -29.26 -7.12 9.12
C PHE A 384 -28.39 -8.34 8.80
N CYS A 385 -28.15 -8.64 7.52
CA CYS A 385 -27.29 -9.75 7.12
C CYS A 385 -25.87 -9.61 7.66
N ILE A 386 -25.26 -8.44 7.52
CA ILE A 386 -23.89 -8.22 8.00
C ILE A 386 -23.81 -8.29 9.52
N VAL A 387 -24.69 -7.59 10.23
CA VAL A 387 -24.70 -7.56 11.70
C VAL A 387 -24.89 -8.95 12.30
N ASN A 388 -25.72 -9.78 11.67
CA ASN A 388 -26.00 -11.15 12.15
C ASN A 388 -25.19 -12.24 11.43
N ARG A 389 -24.19 -11.84 10.62
CA ARG A 389 -23.33 -12.76 9.86
C ARG A 389 -24.12 -13.77 9.00
N VAL A 390 -25.22 -13.33 8.41
CA VAL A 390 -25.99 -14.11 7.43
C VAL A 390 -25.20 -14.15 6.13
N LYS A 391 -24.75 -15.35 5.75
CA LYS A 391 -23.93 -15.56 4.56
C LYS A 391 -24.78 -15.61 3.30
N LEU A 392 -24.25 -15.07 2.21
CA LEU A 392 -24.80 -15.36 0.89
C LEU A 392 -24.69 -16.85 0.55
N GLN A 393 -25.72 -17.40 -0.08
CA GLN A 393 -25.67 -18.77 -0.58
C GLN A 393 -24.79 -18.80 -1.84
N HIS A 394 -23.64 -19.45 -1.75
CA HIS A 394 -22.72 -19.62 -2.88
C HIS A 394 -23.31 -20.61 -3.91
N LEU A 395 -23.27 -20.23 -5.19
CA LEU A 395 -23.81 -20.99 -6.32
C LEU A 395 -22.71 -21.64 -7.16
N ASP A 396 -21.71 -20.86 -7.59
CA ASP A 396 -20.63 -21.35 -8.46
C ASP A 396 -19.37 -20.46 -8.36
N THR A 397 -18.24 -20.97 -8.85
CA THR A 397 -16.99 -20.21 -9.01
C THR A 397 -16.45 -20.43 -10.42
N ARG A 398 -16.06 -19.34 -11.09
CA ARG A 398 -15.45 -19.38 -12.43
C ARG A 398 -14.22 -18.50 -12.46
N GLU A 399 -13.22 -18.95 -13.20
CA GLU A 399 -11.99 -18.21 -13.45
C GLU A 399 -12.05 -17.61 -14.86
N ASP A 400 -11.50 -16.40 -15.00
CA ASP A 400 -11.20 -15.73 -16.28
C ASP A 400 -12.39 -15.51 -17.22
N LEU A 401 -13.57 -15.29 -16.64
CA LEU A 401 -14.74 -14.85 -17.40
C LEU A 401 -14.69 -13.35 -17.67
N ASN A 402 -14.96 -12.97 -18.93
CA ASN A 402 -15.22 -11.58 -19.29
C ASN A 402 -16.64 -11.15 -18.84
N PRO A 403 -16.96 -9.84 -18.81
CA PRO A 403 -18.26 -9.35 -18.31
C PRO A 403 -19.48 -9.98 -19.00
N ASP A 404 -19.41 -10.19 -20.32
CA ASP A 404 -20.51 -10.82 -21.08
C ASP A 404 -20.71 -12.29 -20.68
N ALA A 405 -19.62 -13.04 -20.50
CA ALA A 405 -19.65 -14.42 -20.07
C ALA A 405 -20.15 -14.55 -18.61
N ILE A 406 -19.82 -13.60 -17.73
CA ILE A 406 -20.37 -13.53 -16.38
C ILE A 406 -21.90 -13.34 -16.44
N ALA A 407 -22.39 -12.43 -17.29
CA ALA A 407 -23.81 -12.19 -17.45
C ALA A 407 -24.53 -13.44 -18.02
N GLN A 408 -23.98 -14.07 -19.05
CA GLN A 408 -24.54 -15.30 -19.63
C GLN A 408 -24.59 -16.44 -18.62
N HIS A 409 -23.52 -16.65 -17.86
CA HIS A 409 -23.46 -17.69 -16.82
C HIS A 409 -24.45 -17.44 -15.68
N SER A 410 -24.63 -16.17 -15.29
CA SER A 410 -25.63 -15.78 -14.29
C SER A 410 -27.06 -16.10 -14.74
N HIS A 411 -27.40 -15.81 -16.00
CA HIS A 411 -28.70 -16.15 -16.58
C HIS A 411 -28.90 -17.66 -16.67
N TRP A 412 -27.87 -18.40 -17.07
CA TRP A 412 -27.91 -19.87 -17.13
C TRP A 412 -28.14 -20.47 -15.73
N LEU A 413 -27.39 -20.04 -14.71
CA LEU A 413 -27.57 -20.46 -13.32
C LEU A 413 -28.99 -20.19 -12.82
N ALA A 414 -29.52 -18.99 -13.09
CA ALA A 414 -30.87 -18.63 -12.71
C ALA A 414 -31.92 -19.57 -13.32
N GLY A 415 -31.77 -19.91 -14.61
CA GLY A 415 -32.65 -20.86 -15.31
C GLY A 415 -32.55 -22.29 -14.75
N GLN A 416 -31.35 -22.79 -14.47
CA GLN A 416 -31.15 -24.15 -13.94
C GLN A 416 -31.65 -24.32 -12.50
N LEU A 417 -31.60 -23.26 -11.70
CA LEU A 417 -31.98 -23.26 -10.29
C LEU A 417 -33.39 -22.72 -10.03
N ALA A 418 -34.14 -22.40 -11.09
CA ALA A 418 -35.46 -21.76 -11.00
C ALA A 418 -35.48 -20.48 -10.15
N LEU A 419 -34.40 -19.68 -10.24
CA LEU A 419 -34.26 -18.38 -9.58
C LEU A 419 -34.63 -17.24 -10.54
N ASN A 420 -35.07 -16.11 -10.00
CA ASN A 420 -35.11 -14.86 -10.78
C ASN A 420 -33.68 -14.45 -11.14
N PRO A 421 -33.35 -14.12 -12.41
CA PRO A 421 -32.02 -13.64 -12.80
C PRO A 421 -31.50 -12.47 -11.95
N ALA A 422 -32.38 -11.59 -11.46
CA ALA A 422 -32.02 -10.48 -10.58
C ALA A 422 -31.56 -10.92 -9.17
N ASN A 423 -31.80 -12.18 -8.79
CA ASN A 423 -31.39 -12.75 -7.52
C ASN A 423 -30.04 -13.49 -7.62
N VAL A 424 -29.44 -13.59 -8.80
CA VAL A 424 -28.05 -14.08 -8.96
C VAL A 424 -27.11 -12.89 -8.95
N VAL A 425 -26.28 -12.81 -7.93
CA VAL A 425 -25.32 -11.71 -7.76
C VAL A 425 -23.89 -12.24 -7.87
N THR A 426 -22.98 -11.38 -8.31
CA THR A 426 -21.59 -11.76 -8.55
C THR A 426 -20.64 -10.86 -7.79
N CYS A 427 -19.52 -11.45 -7.37
CA CYS A 427 -18.38 -10.72 -6.85
C CYS A 427 -17.12 -11.29 -7.49
N SER A 428 -16.34 -10.41 -8.10
CA SER A 428 -15.09 -10.75 -8.79
C SER A 428 -13.91 -10.15 -8.05
N MET A 429 -12.85 -10.94 -7.91
CA MET A 429 -11.55 -10.49 -7.45
C MET A 429 -10.58 -10.58 -8.63
N TYR A 430 -9.95 -9.45 -8.93
CA TYR A 430 -8.95 -9.34 -9.98
C TYR A 430 -7.58 -9.54 -9.34
N THR A 431 -6.83 -10.52 -9.83
CA THR A 431 -5.43 -10.66 -9.49
C THR A 431 -4.60 -10.11 -10.64
N ARG A 432 -3.98 -8.94 -10.44
CA ARG A 432 -3.04 -8.37 -11.40
C ARG A 432 -1.64 -8.92 -11.13
N PHE A 433 -1.26 -9.97 -11.86
CA PHE A 433 0.09 -10.54 -11.87
C PHE A 433 0.79 -10.35 -13.23
N SER A 434 0.14 -9.85 -14.27
CA SER A 434 0.73 -9.56 -15.59
C SER A 434 1.72 -8.42 -15.54
N ASN A 435 1.46 -7.43 -14.69
CA ASN A 435 2.39 -6.37 -14.33
C ASN A 435 3.71 -6.94 -13.78
N ILE A 436 3.79 -8.20 -13.33
CA ILE A 436 5.06 -8.81 -12.92
C ILE A 436 6.04 -8.92 -14.10
N GLN A 437 5.58 -9.20 -15.33
CA GLN A 437 6.49 -9.33 -16.48
C GLN A 437 7.06 -7.99 -16.95
N ASP A 438 6.24 -6.93 -16.97
CA ASP A 438 6.66 -5.59 -17.43
C ASP A 438 7.22 -4.71 -16.31
N ASN A 439 6.70 -4.78 -15.07
CA ASN A 439 7.16 -3.99 -13.92
C ASN A 439 8.38 -4.58 -13.20
N PHE A 440 8.66 -5.88 -13.27
CA PHE A 440 9.95 -6.38 -12.77
C PHE A 440 11.12 -6.00 -13.69
N ASN A 441 10.91 -5.31 -14.82
CA ASN A 441 12.00 -4.58 -15.47
C ASN A 441 12.56 -3.46 -14.58
N GLY A 442 11.74 -2.96 -13.64
CA GLY A 442 12.15 -1.99 -12.61
C GLY A 442 13.07 -2.57 -11.54
N ILE A 443 13.22 -3.90 -11.47
CA ILE A 443 14.12 -4.60 -10.54
C ILE A 443 15.08 -5.49 -11.33
N LYS A 444 16.38 -5.27 -11.16
CA LYS A 444 17.39 -6.02 -11.93
C LYS A 444 18.11 -7.07 -11.08
N VAL A 445 18.45 -8.20 -11.70
CA VAL A 445 19.29 -9.22 -11.06
C VAL A 445 20.75 -8.83 -11.21
N LEU A 446 21.43 -8.66 -10.09
CA LEU A 446 22.87 -8.45 -10.03
C LEU A 446 23.57 -9.80 -10.23
N MET A 447 24.15 -9.93 -11.43
CA MET A 447 24.95 -11.06 -11.87
C MET A 447 26.43 -10.74 -11.70
N ARG A 448 27.23 -11.74 -11.32
CA ARG A 448 28.68 -11.62 -11.25
C ARG A 448 29.30 -12.64 -12.18
N ASN A 449 30.08 -12.16 -13.15
CA ASN A 449 30.82 -13.05 -14.04
C ASN A 449 31.80 -13.90 -13.22
N PRO A 450 31.75 -15.24 -13.32
CA PRO A 450 32.56 -16.12 -12.48
C PRO A 450 34.07 -16.01 -12.77
N VAL A 451 34.43 -15.58 -13.99
CA VAL A 451 35.82 -15.50 -14.48
C VAL A 451 36.44 -14.14 -14.18
N ASN A 452 35.86 -13.06 -14.73
CA ASN A 452 36.44 -11.72 -14.61
C ASN A 452 35.88 -10.90 -13.43
N ARG A 453 34.95 -11.49 -12.66
CA ARG A 453 34.30 -10.89 -11.48
C ARG A 453 33.55 -9.58 -11.73
N ARG A 454 33.37 -9.16 -12.99
CA ARG A 454 32.57 -7.99 -13.36
C ARG A 454 31.10 -8.21 -13.03
N ARG A 455 30.45 -7.14 -12.61
CA ARG A 455 29.02 -7.10 -12.33
C ARG A 455 28.26 -6.74 -13.60
N SER A 456 27.10 -7.36 -13.78
CA SER A 456 26.14 -6.98 -14.81
C SER A 456 24.73 -7.05 -14.22
N LEU A 457 23.85 -6.20 -14.71
CA LEU A 457 22.44 -6.22 -14.36
C LEU A 457 21.67 -6.89 -15.50
N GLN A 458 20.82 -7.85 -15.16
CA GLN A 458 19.95 -8.53 -16.11
C GLN A 458 18.50 -8.39 -15.67
N LYS A 459 17.56 -8.48 -16.62
CA LYS A 459 16.13 -8.51 -16.28
C LYS A 459 15.84 -9.81 -15.54
N ILE A 460 14.89 -9.76 -14.61
CA ILE A 460 14.49 -10.96 -13.86
C ILE A 460 13.96 -12.05 -14.79
N THR A 461 13.22 -11.66 -15.82
CA THR A 461 12.67 -12.57 -16.85
C THR A 461 13.75 -13.27 -17.68
N ASP A 462 14.94 -12.69 -17.82
CA ASP A 462 16.07 -13.31 -18.52
C ASP A 462 16.75 -14.39 -17.65
N VAL A 463 16.60 -14.31 -16.32
CA VAL A 463 17.32 -15.16 -15.35
C VAL A 463 16.43 -16.24 -14.74
N SER A 464 15.12 -16.00 -14.57
CA SER A 464 14.18 -16.99 -14.03
C SER A 464 12.87 -17.06 -14.81
N ALA A 465 12.54 -18.29 -15.24
CA ALA A 465 11.26 -18.65 -15.83
C ALA A 465 10.15 -18.88 -14.78
N PHE A 466 10.42 -18.64 -13.49
CA PHE A 466 9.42 -18.76 -12.43
C PHE A 466 8.32 -17.71 -12.61
N PHE A 467 8.73 -16.46 -12.84
CA PHE A 467 7.83 -15.31 -12.90
C PHE A 467 6.87 -15.38 -14.10
N SER A 468 7.26 -16.04 -15.20
CA SER A 468 6.40 -16.22 -16.37
C SER A 468 5.23 -17.19 -16.17
N LYS A 469 5.15 -17.87 -15.02
CA LYS A 469 4.05 -18.80 -14.70
C LYS A 469 2.85 -18.09 -14.07
N PHE A 470 3.00 -16.82 -13.68
CA PHE A 470 1.93 -16.03 -13.08
C PHE A 470 1.36 -15.10 -14.14
N GLY A 471 0.07 -15.24 -14.40
CA GLY A 471 -0.68 -14.35 -15.28
C GLY A 471 -1.78 -13.65 -14.51
N ASP A 472 -2.34 -12.62 -15.12
CA ASP A 472 -3.59 -12.05 -14.63
C ASP A 472 -4.67 -13.11 -14.57
N GLY A 473 -5.49 -12.99 -13.54
CA GLY A 473 -6.60 -13.89 -13.32
C GLY A 473 -7.77 -13.14 -12.71
N ILE A 474 -8.97 -13.60 -13.02
CA ILE A 474 -10.21 -13.09 -12.40
C ILE A 474 -10.92 -14.28 -11.77
N ILE A 475 -11.12 -14.24 -10.46
CA ILE A 475 -11.95 -15.22 -9.77
C ILE A 475 -13.32 -14.59 -9.54
N THR A 476 -14.34 -15.13 -10.19
CA THR A 476 -15.73 -14.69 -10.06
C THR A 476 -16.54 -15.73 -9.31
N HIS A 477 -17.17 -15.31 -8.22
CA HIS A 477 -18.14 -16.14 -7.51
C HIS A 477 -19.56 -15.64 -7.77
N PHE A 478 -20.48 -16.60 -7.81
CA PHE A 478 -21.91 -16.39 -8.01
C PHE A 478 -22.64 -16.77 -6.72
N TYR A 479 -23.64 -15.96 -6.35
CA TYR A 479 -24.40 -16.15 -5.12
C TYR A 479 -25.90 -15.92 -5.34
N THR A 480 -26.72 -16.43 -4.43
CA THR A 480 -28.13 -16.05 -4.30
C THR A 480 -28.26 -14.83 -3.39
N ARG A 481 -28.99 -13.81 -3.86
CA ARG A 481 -29.37 -12.63 -3.06
C ARG A 481 -30.29 -13.07 -1.90
N PRO A 482 -30.05 -12.59 -0.66
CA PRO A 482 -30.75 -13.09 0.54
C PRO A 482 -32.20 -12.61 0.63
N PHE A 483 -32.59 -11.56 -0.10
CA PHE A 483 -33.96 -11.02 -0.14
C PHE A 483 -34.33 -10.61 -1.57
N THR A 484 -35.61 -10.75 -1.92
CA THR A 484 -36.16 -10.16 -3.16
C THR A 484 -36.57 -8.73 -2.82
N PRO A 485 -36.04 -7.68 -3.47
CA PRO A 485 -36.45 -6.32 -3.14
C PRO A 485 -37.97 -6.19 -3.34
N ALA A 486 -38.69 -5.73 -2.32
CA ALA A 486 -40.04 -5.23 -2.53
C ALA A 486 -39.96 -4.08 -3.56
N PRO A 487 -40.88 -3.99 -4.53
CA PRO A 487 -40.85 -2.90 -5.49
C PRO A 487 -40.92 -1.58 -4.71
N ILE A 488 -39.92 -0.72 -4.92
CA ILE A 488 -39.92 0.65 -4.43
C ILE A 488 -41.14 1.32 -5.05
N HIS A 489 -42.22 1.44 -4.30
CA HIS A 489 -43.34 2.29 -4.68
C HIS A 489 -42.81 3.72 -4.60
N ARG A 490 -42.61 4.31 -5.78
CA ARG A 490 -42.29 5.73 -5.99
C ARG A 490 -43.33 6.65 -5.37
#